data_AF-A0A2V3J875-F1
#
_entry.id   AF-A0A2V3J875-F1
#
_cell.length_a   1.000
_cell.length_b   1.000
_cell.length_c   1.000
_cell.angle_alpha   90.00
_cell.angle_beta   90.00
_cell.angle_gamma   90.00
#
_symmetry.space_group_name_H-M   'P 1'
#
loop_
_entity.id
_entity.type
_entity.pdbx_description
1 polymer ?
#
loop_
_entity_poly.entity_id
_entity_poly.type
_entity_poly.pdbx_seq_one_letter_code
_entity_poly.pdbx_strand_id
1 'polypeptide(L)'
;MTYEKFKREVERVLQEKGRPASWNEIRASSSSLKQRAPYHVYVQKLQGDIGLVRFKSGARTLWALRSWFESESGDFKNLLPTELRLIILHLYHDTDTDAEAAIAVDEYRQLKRVYPLQHQFRRWDMIEAEVADFFPADDKRPESIRIKGESWLKKVEDAKEQLRLVERTAESGEFLHTDAWKGKTLGLTKPRFRCFYFYDSRCQFFCDQRVCVGHDMEVEEEDAEIIGDRVYFILEAIKRAKREFIWEKPGVEWHIKSVIALTDPGQRRLLNL
;
A
#
# COMPACT_ATOMS: atom_id res chain seq x y z
N MET A 1 -0.07 23.21 -12.56
CA MET A 1 -0.19 22.51 -13.86
C MET A 1 -1.34 21.54 -13.77
N THR A 2 -2.05 21.24 -14.86
CA THR A 2 -3.10 20.20 -14.84
C THR A 2 -2.48 18.83 -14.64
N TYR A 3 -3.27 17.87 -14.17
CA TYR A 3 -2.80 16.49 -13.98
C TYR A 3 -2.28 15.87 -15.29
N GLU A 4 -2.99 16.02 -16.41
CA GLU A 4 -2.54 15.48 -17.70
C GLU A 4 -1.20 16.05 -18.16
N LYS A 5 -0.95 17.34 -17.92
CA LYS A 5 0.36 17.96 -18.19
C LYS A 5 1.44 17.42 -17.25
N PHE A 6 1.10 17.20 -15.98
CA PHE A 6 2.02 16.58 -15.01
C PHE A 6 2.40 15.15 -15.40
N LYS A 7 1.41 14.32 -15.77
CA LYS A 7 1.60 12.93 -16.20
C LYS A 7 2.53 12.83 -17.41
N ARG A 8 2.20 13.55 -18.50
CA ARG A 8 3.01 13.55 -19.72
C ARG A 8 4.44 14.04 -19.45
N GLU A 9 4.59 15.02 -18.56
CA GLU A 9 5.91 15.54 -18.24
C GLU A 9 6.78 14.53 -17.45
N VAL A 10 6.20 13.84 -16.46
CA VAL A 10 6.93 12.79 -15.72
C VAL A 10 7.31 11.64 -16.65
N GLU A 11 6.38 11.20 -17.49
CA GLU A 11 6.63 10.14 -18.48
C GLU A 11 7.73 10.54 -19.46
N ARG A 12 7.64 11.75 -20.04
CA ARG A 12 8.67 12.31 -20.93
C ARG A 12 10.05 12.32 -20.27
N VAL A 13 10.15 12.83 -19.04
CA VAL A 13 11.44 12.90 -18.31
C VAL A 13 12.02 11.52 -18.04
N LEU A 14 11.19 10.53 -17.68
CA LEU A 14 11.65 9.17 -17.47
C LEU A 14 12.12 8.52 -18.78
N GLN A 15 11.34 8.66 -19.85
CA GLN A 15 11.69 8.14 -21.17
C GLN A 15 12.98 8.76 -21.71
N GLU A 16 13.16 10.08 -21.60
CA GLU A 16 14.38 10.78 -22.03
C GLU A 16 15.61 10.36 -21.22
N LYS A 17 15.44 10.09 -19.92
CA LYS A 17 16.54 9.57 -19.09
C LYS A 17 16.90 8.13 -19.45
N GLY A 18 15.93 7.34 -19.92
CA GLY A 18 16.10 5.93 -20.25
C GLY A 18 16.59 5.08 -19.08
N ARG A 19 16.36 5.50 -17.83
CA ARG A 19 16.76 4.77 -16.61
C ARG A 19 15.92 5.15 -15.41
N PRO A 20 15.82 4.29 -14.38
CA PRO A 20 15.23 4.64 -13.10
C PRO A 20 15.91 5.88 -12.48
N ALA A 21 15.09 6.75 -11.88
CA ALA A 21 15.54 8.04 -11.37
C ALA A 21 14.88 8.39 -10.04
N SER A 22 15.61 9.12 -9.18
CA SER A 22 15.03 9.68 -7.96
C SER A 22 14.04 10.80 -8.28
N TRP A 23 13.12 11.07 -7.35
CA TRP A 23 12.15 12.16 -7.52
C TRP A 23 12.83 13.52 -7.75
N ASN A 24 13.97 13.75 -7.08
CA ASN A 24 14.75 14.97 -7.24
C ASN A 24 15.35 15.09 -8.64
N GLU A 25 15.85 13.98 -9.22
CA GLU A 25 16.34 13.97 -10.61
C GLU A 25 15.22 14.23 -11.61
N ILE A 26 14.04 13.63 -11.40
CA ILE A 26 12.86 13.85 -12.28
C ILE A 26 12.48 15.33 -12.26
N ARG A 27 12.40 15.93 -11.06
CA ARG A 27 12.09 17.35 -10.91
C ARG A 27 13.15 18.27 -11.50
N ALA A 28 14.43 17.98 -11.27
CA ALA A 28 15.52 18.80 -11.79
C ALA A 28 15.54 18.82 -13.33
N SER A 29 15.04 17.76 -13.97
CA SER A 29 14.91 17.65 -15.41
C SER A 29 13.64 18.31 -15.98
N SER A 30 12.85 19.01 -15.17
CA SER A 30 11.68 19.76 -15.63
C SER A 30 11.55 21.12 -14.96
N SER A 31 11.40 22.17 -15.76
CA SER A 31 11.06 23.51 -15.26
C SER A 31 9.60 23.63 -14.78
N SER A 32 8.76 22.63 -15.07
CA SER A 32 7.32 22.66 -14.81
C SER A 32 6.88 21.84 -13.60
N LEU A 33 7.66 20.83 -13.18
CA LEU A 33 7.37 19.96 -12.04
C LEU A 33 7.72 20.65 -10.70
N LYS A 34 6.71 21.26 -10.07
CA LYS A 34 6.86 22.00 -8.80
C LYS A 34 6.63 21.16 -7.54
N GLN A 35 6.11 19.94 -7.66
CA GLN A 35 5.69 19.09 -6.53
C GLN A 35 6.90 18.64 -5.70
N ARG A 36 7.03 19.17 -4.47
CA ARG A 36 8.20 18.91 -3.62
C ARG A 36 8.31 17.48 -3.11
N ALA A 37 7.17 16.85 -2.82
CA ALA A 37 7.13 15.56 -2.17
C ALA A 37 6.50 14.48 -3.08
N PRO A 38 7.04 13.25 -3.08
CA PRO A 38 6.47 12.12 -3.81
C PRO A 38 5.12 11.63 -3.26
N TYR A 39 4.68 12.13 -2.11
CA TYR A 39 3.41 11.79 -1.47
C TYR A 39 2.24 12.68 -1.94
N HIS A 40 2.47 13.50 -2.97
CA HIS A 40 1.42 14.29 -3.56
C HIS A 40 0.46 13.38 -4.34
N VAL A 41 -0.83 13.64 -4.23
CA VAL A 41 -1.92 12.85 -4.82
C VAL A 41 -1.70 12.52 -6.31
N TYR A 42 -1.12 13.47 -7.07
CA TYR A 42 -0.77 13.23 -8.48
C TYR A 42 0.27 12.13 -8.70
N VAL A 43 1.26 11.97 -7.83
CA VAL A 43 2.31 10.94 -8.00
C VAL A 43 1.74 9.55 -7.77
N GLN A 44 0.81 9.40 -6.83
CA GLN A 44 0.11 8.14 -6.61
C GLN A 44 -0.81 7.81 -7.78
N LYS A 45 -1.50 8.81 -8.37
CA LYS A 45 -2.26 8.62 -9.61
C LYS A 45 -1.41 8.05 -10.75
N LEU A 46 -0.13 8.44 -10.84
CA LEU A 46 0.77 7.90 -11.87
C LEU A 46 1.04 6.40 -11.72
N GLN A 47 0.90 5.83 -10.52
CA GLN A 47 1.08 4.39 -10.33
C GLN A 47 0.07 3.60 -11.14
N GLY A 48 -1.18 4.07 -11.19
CA GLY A 48 -2.21 3.47 -12.02
C GLY A 48 -2.20 3.92 -13.47
N ASP A 49 -2.01 5.22 -13.72
CA ASP A 49 -2.18 5.76 -15.06
C ASP A 49 -1.03 5.40 -16.02
N ILE A 50 0.21 5.35 -15.53
CA ILE A 50 1.40 5.06 -16.36
C ILE A 50 2.25 3.92 -15.80
N GLY A 51 1.75 3.18 -14.80
CA GLY A 51 2.53 2.13 -14.15
C GLY A 51 3.75 2.67 -13.42
N LEU A 52 3.70 3.89 -12.89
CA LEU A 52 4.84 4.45 -12.17
C LEU A 52 5.09 3.65 -10.88
N VAL A 53 6.23 2.99 -10.77
CA VAL A 53 6.59 2.18 -9.61
C VAL A 53 7.73 2.81 -8.84
N ARG A 54 7.74 2.56 -7.52
CA ARG A 54 8.77 3.03 -6.60
C ARG A 54 9.44 1.83 -5.95
N PHE A 55 10.76 1.80 -5.99
CA PHE A 55 11.55 0.75 -5.35
C PHE A 55 12.84 1.34 -4.79
N LYS A 56 13.52 0.53 -3.98
CA LYS A 56 14.81 0.88 -3.40
C LYS A 56 15.91 0.17 -4.15
N SER A 57 16.98 0.92 -4.40
CA SER A 57 18.22 0.41 -4.98
C SER A 57 19.36 0.96 -4.13
N GLY A 58 19.90 0.10 -3.26
CA GLY A 58 20.75 0.52 -2.14
C GLY A 58 20.06 1.58 -1.26
N ALA A 59 20.78 2.67 -0.93
CA ALA A 59 20.22 3.76 -0.12
C ALA A 59 19.18 4.63 -0.86
N ARG A 60 19.10 4.55 -2.19
CA ARG A 60 18.30 5.47 -3.01
C ARG A 60 16.89 4.93 -3.27
N THR A 61 15.91 5.83 -3.21
CA THR A 61 14.55 5.56 -3.68
C THR A 61 14.45 6.01 -5.14
N LEU A 62 14.13 5.06 -6.02
CA LEU A 62 14.02 5.29 -7.45
C LEU A 62 12.57 5.12 -7.90
N TRP A 63 12.26 5.80 -9.00
CA TRP A 63 11.01 5.75 -9.73
C TRP A 63 11.29 5.28 -11.15
N ALA A 64 10.42 4.43 -11.67
CA ALA A 64 10.53 3.86 -13.00
C ALA A 64 9.14 3.52 -13.54
N LEU A 65 9.05 3.26 -14.84
CA LEU A 65 7.84 2.69 -15.45
C LEU A 65 7.88 1.17 -15.26
N ARG A 66 6.77 0.58 -14.81
CA ARG A 66 6.64 -0.86 -14.61
C ARG A 66 6.98 -1.64 -15.88
N SER A 67 6.60 -1.11 -17.04
CA SER A 67 6.88 -1.69 -18.35
C SER A 67 8.35 -1.94 -18.64
N TRP A 68 9.27 -1.21 -17.99
CA TRP A 68 10.71 -1.46 -18.14
C TRP A 68 11.17 -2.77 -17.51
N PHE A 69 10.50 -3.21 -16.45
CA PHE A 69 10.81 -4.50 -15.80
C PHE A 69 10.05 -5.67 -16.44
N GLU A 70 8.95 -5.38 -17.13
CA GLU A 70 8.13 -6.37 -17.82
C GLU A 70 8.60 -6.67 -19.25
N SER A 71 9.54 -5.88 -19.79
CA SER A 71 10.11 -6.12 -21.12
C SER A 71 10.84 -7.47 -21.18
N GLU A 72 10.90 -8.09 -22.37
CA GLU A 72 11.62 -9.35 -22.57
C GLU A 72 13.12 -9.24 -22.25
N SER A 73 13.70 -8.04 -22.37
CA SER A 73 15.07 -7.74 -21.95
C SER A 73 15.22 -7.59 -20.44
N GLY A 74 14.13 -7.39 -19.70
CA GLY A 74 14.14 -7.23 -18.24
C GLY A 74 14.96 -6.04 -17.79
N ASP A 75 14.79 -4.89 -18.46
CA ASP A 75 15.61 -3.72 -18.23
C ASP A 75 15.58 -3.33 -16.74
N PHE A 76 16.77 -3.20 -16.14
CA PHE A 76 16.93 -2.80 -14.74
C PHE A 76 16.42 -3.78 -13.67
N LYS A 77 16.06 -5.04 -14.01
CA LYS A 77 15.69 -6.05 -12.99
C LYS A 77 16.78 -6.23 -11.92
N ASN A 78 18.04 -6.09 -12.30
CA ASN A 78 19.19 -6.11 -11.40
C ASN A 78 19.21 -4.98 -10.35
N LEU A 79 18.38 -3.94 -10.51
CA LEU A 79 18.24 -2.87 -9.51
C LEU A 79 17.16 -3.16 -8.47
N LEU A 80 16.30 -4.16 -8.70
CA LEU A 80 15.22 -4.51 -7.79
C LEU A 80 15.76 -5.26 -6.57
N PRO A 81 15.15 -5.07 -5.38
CA PRO A 81 15.50 -5.86 -4.21
C PRO A 81 15.29 -7.35 -4.46
N THR A 82 16.31 -8.14 -4.16
CA THR A 82 16.25 -9.61 -4.17
C THR A 82 15.77 -10.18 -2.83
N GLU A 83 15.84 -9.37 -1.77
CA GLU A 83 15.41 -9.70 -0.42
C GLU A 83 14.69 -8.48 0.18
N LEU A 84 13.68 -8.75 1.02
CA LEU A 84 12.93 -7.73 1.75
C LEU A 84 12.69 -8.16 3.18
N ARG A 85 12.84 -7.21 4.10
CA ARG A 85 12.32 -7.36 5.46
C ARG A 85 10.89 -6.84 5.52
N LEU A 86 10.00 -7.68 6.00
CA LEU A 86 8.56 -7.46 5.97
C LEU A 86 8.00 -7.68 7.37
N ILE A 87 7.16 -6.76 7.85
CA ILE A 87 6.38 -6.93 9.07
C ILE A 87 4.94 -7.24 8.68
N ILE A 88 4.45 -8.42 9.07
CA ILE A 88 3.11 -8.90 8.70
C ILE A 88 2.06 -8.11 9.46
N LEU A 89 1.09 -7.54 8.72
CA LEU A 89 -0.05 -6.84 9.30
C LEU A 89 -1.34 -7.65 9.23
N HIS A 90 -1.49 -8.49 8.22
CA HIS A 90 -2.66 -9.34 8.04
C HIS A 90 -2.28 -10.56 7.20
N LEU A 91 -2.86 -11.71 7.53
CA LEU A 91 -2.69 -12.99 6.86
C LEU A 91 -4.04 -13.40 6.29
N TYR A 92 -4.04 -13.93 5.07
CA TYR A 92 -5.26 -14.38 4.40
C TYR A 92 -4.94 -15.46 3.38
N HIS A 93 -5.94 -16.26 3.04
CA HIS A 93 -5.86 -17.18 1.91
C HIS A 93 -6.21 -16.44 0.62
N ASP A 94 -5.27 -16.34 -0.32
CA ASP A 94 -5.51 -15.74 -1.63
C ASP A 94 -6.23 -16.75 -2.53
N THR A 95 -7.51 -16.49 -2.79
CA THR A 95 -8.38 -17.40 -3.55
C THR A 95 -8.05 -17.51 -5.03
N ASP A 96 -7.28 -16.56 -5.60
CA ASP A 96 -6.87 -16.63 -7.00
C ASP A 96 -5.67 -17.55 -7.20
N THR A 97 -4.78 -17.58 -6.21
CA THR A 97 -3.55 -18.38 -6.25
C THR A 97 -3.62 -19.64 -5.41
N ASP A 98 -4.71 -19.81 -4.65
CA ASP A 98 -4.95 -20.90 -3.71
C ASP A 98 -3.76 -21.09 -2.75
N ALA A 99 -3.30 -19.97 -2.18
CA ALA A 99 -2.11 -19.95 -1.34
C ALA A 99 -2.25 -18.97 -0.18
N GLU A 100 -1.55 -19.28 0.91
CA GLU A 100 -1.37 -18.36 2.02
C GLU A 100 -0.66 -17.09 1.55
N ALA A 101 -1.16 -15.94 2.01
CA ALA A 101 -0.66 -14.64 1.64
C ALA A 101 -0.68 -13.70 2.84
N ALA A 102 0.07 -12.59 2.72
CA ALA A 102 0.04 -11.53 3.70
C ALA A 102 -0.03 -10.14 3.08
N ILE A 103 -0.68 -9.25 3.80
CA ILE A 103 -0.41 -7.82 3.71
C ILE A 103 0.64 -7.47 4.75
N ALA A 104 1.77 -6.97 4.29
CA ALA A 104 2.92 -6.63 5.11
C ALA A 104 3.43 -5.22 4.81
N VAL A 105 4.28 -4.72 5.71
CA VAL A 105 4.99 -3.46 5.53
C VAL A 105 6.46 -3.76 5.34
N ASP A 106 7.05 -3.25 4.26
CA ASP A 106 8.48 -3.36 4.03
C ASP A 106 9.29 -2.41 4.94
N GLU A 107 10.60 -2.62 5.01
CA GLU A 107 11.54 -1.75 5.72
C GLU A 107 11.52 -0.27 5.29
N TYR A 108 10.87 0.03 4.15
CA TYR A 108 10.68 1.36 3.59
C TYR A 108 9.27 1.92 3.79
N ARG A 109 8.45 1.23 4.60
CA ARG A 109 7.07 1.59 4.96
C ARG A 109 6.11 1.60 3.77
N GLN A 110 6.33 0.69 2.83
CA GLN A 110 5.38 0.42 1.76
C GLN A 110 4.55 -0.79 2.15
N LEU A 111 3.24 -0.68 1.97
CA LEU A 111 2.38 -1.84 2.01
C LEU A 111 2.69 -2.74 0.82
N LYS A 112 2.73 -4.05 1.08
CA LYS A 112 2.97 -5.09 0.09
C LYS A 112 1.96 -6.21 0.28
N ARG A 113 1.46 -6.75 -0.84
CA ARG A 113 0.86 -8.08 -0.90
C ARG A 113 1.97 -9.07 -1.21
N VAL A 114 2.10 -10.08 -0.36
CA VAL A 114 3.23 -11.02 -0.37
C VAL A 114 2.67 -12.42 -0.43
N TYR A 115 3.06 -13.17 -1.47
CA TYR A 115 2.48 -14.47 -1.76
C TYR A 115 3.39 -15.28 -2.70
N PRO A 116 3.36 -16.62 -2.66
CA PRO A 116 2.78 -17.42 -1.57
C PRO A 116 3.67 -17.34 -0.32
N LEU A 117 3.07 -17.45 0.86
CA LEU A 117 3.79 -17.80 2.10
C LEU A 117 3.88 -19.33 2.19
N GLN A 118 5.03 -19.83 2.61
CA GLN A 118 5.29 -21.27 2.77
C GLN A 118 5.14 -21.70 4.24
N HIS A 119 5.35 -20.79 5.18
CA HIS A 119 5.27 -21.05 6.61
C HIS A 119 4.10 -20.32 7.28
N GLN A 120 3.67 -20.85 8.43
CA GLN A 120 2.66 -20.18 9.25
C GLN A 120 3.29 -19.05 10.05
N PHE A 121 2.75 -17.85 9.88
CA PHE A 121 3.14 -16.66 10.61
C PHE A 121 1.98 -16.07 11.39
N ARG A 122 2.26 -15.01 12.14
CA ARG A 122 1.26 -14.23 12.88
C ARG A 122 1.42 -12.75 12.56
N ARG A 123 0.34 -11.99 12.78
CA ARG A 123 0.41 -10.52 12.79
C ARG A 123 1.54 -10.07 13.73
N TRP A 124 2.32 -9.09 13.26
CA TRP A 124 3.53 -8.55 13.87
C TRP A 124 4.79 -9.40 13.79
N ASP A 125 4.75 -10.57 13.16
CA ASP A 125 5.98 -11.27 12.81
C ASP A 125 6.75 -10.48 11.75
N MET A 126 8.05 -10.37 11.97
CA MET A 126 9.02 -9.85 11.03
C MET A 126 9.68 -11.02 10.31
N ILE A 127 9.63 -10.99 9.00
CA ILE A 127 10.24 -12.01 8.13
C ILE A 127 11.27 -11.37 7.21
N GLU A 128 12.26 -12.17 6.79
CA GLU A 128 13.12 -11.88 5.65
C GLU A 128 12.64 -12.76 4.49
N ALA A 129 12.24 -12.14 3.38
CA ALA A 129 11.66 -12.83 2.24
C ALA A 129 12.51 -12.68 0.99
N GLU A 130 12.80 -13.80 0.33
CA GLU A 130 13.48 -13.86 -0.96
C GLU A 130 12.48 -13.56 -2.09
N VAL A 131 12.71 -12.47 -2.80
CA VAL A 131 11.84 -12.01 -3.89
C VAL A 131 12.06 -12.89 -5.12
N ALA A 132 10.99 -13.54 -5.57
CA ALA A 132 10.95 -14.27 -6.83
C ALA A 132 10.62 -13.33 -7.99
N ASP A 133 9.60 -12.48 -7.80
CA ASP A 133 9.20 -11.46 -8.75
C ASP A 133 8.68 -10.23 -8.02
N PHE A 134 9.35 -9.10 -8.22
CA PHE A 134 8.96 -7.84 -7.59
C PHE A 134 7.77 -7.18 -8.31
N PHE A 135 7.51 -7.53 -9.58
CA PHE A 135 6.39 -7.00 -10.37
C PHE A 135 5.73 -8.14 -11.18
N PRO A 136 4.94 -9.00 -10.52
CA PRO A 136 4.38 -10.20 -11.14
C PRO A 136 3.58 -9.90 -12.40
N ALA A 137 3.92 -10.53 -13.52
CA ALA A 137 3.29 -10.23 -14.81
C ALA A 137 1.77 -10.51 -14.82
N ASP A 138 1.34 -11.52 -14.05
CA ASP A 138 -0.05 -11.96 -13.85
C ASP A 138 -0.82 -11.09 -12.85
N ASP A 139 -0.14 -10.28 -12.04
CA ASP A 139 -0.74 -9.39 -11.06
C ASP A 139 -0.31 -7.93 -11.26
N LYS A 140 -1.18 -7.15 -11.91
CA LYS A 140 -0.93 -5.73 -12.20
C LYS A 140 -1.07 -4.81 -10.99
N ARG A 141 -1.40 -5.32 -9.80
CA ARG A 141 -1.42 -4.51 -8.57
C ARG A 141 0.01 -4.03 -8.24
N PRO A 142 0.26 -2.72 -8.00
CA PRO A 142 1.59 -2.17 -7.73
C PRO A 142 2.25 -2.68 -6.45
N GLU A 143 1.45 -3.09 -5.47
CA GLU A 143 1.91 -3.52 -4.16
C GLU A 143 2.18 -5.04 -4.09
N SER A 144 1.86 -5.80 -5.15
CA SER A 144 2.03 -7.25 -5.19
C SER A 144 3.47 -7.65 -5.50
N ILE A 145 3.99 -8.60 -4.73
CA ILE A 145 5.28 -9.25 -4.95
C ILE A 145 5.14 -10.76 -4.79
N ARG A 146 5.87 -11.52 -5.61
CA ARG A 146 6.05 -12.96 -5.44
C ARG A 146 7.31 -13.24 -4.67
N ILE A 147 7.23 -14.15 -3.71
CA ILE A 147 8.39 -14.66 -2.98
C ILE A 147 8.60 -16.14 -3.27
N LYS A 148 9.83 -16.62 -3.09
CA LYS A 148 10.21 -18.05 -3.26
C LYS A 148 10.64 -18.72 -1.96
N GLY A 149 10.81 -17.94 -0.91
CA GLY A 149 11.15 -18.42 0.42
C GLY A 149 11.15 -17.27 1.40
N GLU A 150 11.00 -17.61 2.67
CA GLU A 150 10.99 -16.65 3.75
C GLU A 150 11.48 -17.29 5.05
N SER A 151 12.07 -16.47 5.93
CA SER A 151 12.52 -16.87 7.25
C SER A 151 11.98 -15.94 8.33
N TRP A 152 11.57 -16.49 9.46
CA TRP A 152 11.16 -15.71 10.62
C TRP A 152 12.39 -15.05 11.27
N LEU A 153 12.30 -13.76 11.59
CA LEU A 153 13.35 -13.03 12.30
C LEU A 153 13.01 -12.79 13.77
N LYS A 154 11.88 -12.14 14.02
CA LYS A 154 11.40 -11.77 15.36
C LYS A 154 9.94 -11.37 15.31
N LYS A 155 9.30 -11.26 16.47
CA LYS A 155 8.00 -10.60 16.61
C LYS A 155 8.17 -9.17 17.12
N VAL A 156 7.39 -8.22 16.59
CA VAL A 156 7.30 -6.87 17.13
C VAL A 156 6.30 -6.89 18.28
N GLU A 157 6.78 -6.96 19.52
CA GLU A 157 5.93 -7.07 20.72
C GLU A 157 5.60 -5.71 21.36
N ASP A 158 6.49 -4.73 21.23
CA ASP A 158 6.31 -3.42 21.85
C ASP A 158 5.15 -2.66 21.18
N ALA A 159 4.09 -2.41 21.95
CA ALA A 159 2.89 -1.73 21.45
C ALA A 159 3.19 -0.32 20.91
N LYS A 160 4.21 0.36 21.46
CA LYS A 160 4.62 1.69 20.98
C LYS A 160 5.34 1.61 19.64
N GLU A 161 6.15 0.58 19.40
CA GLU A 161 6.75 0.26 18.11
C GLU A 161 5.69 -0.11 17.07
N GLN A 162 4.75 -0.99 17.42
CA GLN A 162 3.61 -1.34 16.56
C GLN A 162 2.81 -0.09 16.17
N LEU A 163 2.48 0.76 17.15
CA LEU A 163 1.72 1.98 16.91
C LEU A 163 2.48 2.95 15.99
N ARG A 164 3.78 3.17 16.25
CA ARG A 164 4.63 4.00 15.39
C ARG A 164 4.73 3.45 13.98
N LEU A 165 4.73 2.12 13.80
CA LEU A 165 4.76 1.50 12.49
C LEU A 165 3.48 1.82 11.72
N VAL A 166 2.31 1.51 12.27
CA VAL A 166 1.03 1.77 11.58
C VAL A 166 0.78 3.25 11.37
N GLU A 167 1.14 4.13 12.31
CA GLU A 167 1.02 5.58 12.12
C GLU A 167 1.82 6.12 10.95
N ARG A 168 3.03 5.57 10.74
CA ARG A 168 3.93 6.05 9.69
C ARG A 168 3.62 5.45 8.33
N THR A 169 2.94 4.31 8.32
CA THR A 169 2.46 3.65 7.10
C THR A 169 1.06 4.15 6.72
N ALA A 170 0.25 4.56 7.70
CA ALA A 170 -1.10 5.05 7.45
C ALA A 170 -1.08 6.28 6.55
N GLU A 171 -2.02 6.27 5.61
CA GLU A 171 -2.25 7.31 4.63
C GLU A 171 -3.57 8.02 4.94
N SER A 172 -3.64 9.26 4.46
CA SER A 172 -4.88 10.04 4.42
C SER A 172 -5.97 9.28 3.66
N GLY A 173 -7.21 9.33 4.16
CA GLY A 173 -8.38 8.73 3.51
C GLY A 173 -8.82 9.43 2.22
N GLU A 174 -8.05 10.40 1.71
CA GLU A 174 -8.29 11.07 0.42
C GLU A 174 -8.45 10.09 -0.75
N PHE A 175 -7.85 8.90 -0.67
CA PHE A 175 -7.99 7.84 -1.67
C PHE A 175 -9.39 7.25 -1.77
N LEU A 176 -10.23 7.48 -0.77
CA LEU A 176 -11.64 7.08 -0.78
C LEU A 176 -12.56 8.15 -1.38
N HIS A 177 -12.05 9.34 -1.70
CA HIS A 177 -12.87 10.48 -2.13
C HIS A 177 -12.53 11.01 -3.51
N THR A 178 -11.34 10.70 -4.04
CA THR A 178 -10.84 11.34 -5.25
C THR A 178 -10.36 10.32 -6.27
N ASP A 179 -10.62 10.62 -7.55
CA ASP A 179 -10.03 9.94 -8.71
C ASP A 179 -8.49 10.05 -8.76
N ALA A 180 -7.91 10.83 -7.86
CA ALA A 180 -6.48 11.02 -7.78
C ALA A 180 -5.73 9.80 -7.22
N TRP A 181 -6.47 8.79 -6.77
CA TRP A 181 -5.92 7.51 -6.35
C TRP A 181 -6.39 6.36 -7.25
N LYS A 182 -6.83 6.67 -8.48
CA LYS A 182 -7.07 5.66 -9.51
C LYS A 182 -5.85 4.77 -9.61
N GLY A 183 -6.08 3.50 -9.32
CA GLY A 183 -5.06 2.47 -9.39
C GLY A 183 -4.28 2.15 -8.13
N LYS A 184 -4.58 2.82 -7.02
CA LYS A 184 -4.24 2.26 -5.71
C LYS A 184 -5.12 1.05 -5.48
N THR A 185 -4.53 -0.03 -4.97
CA THR A 185 -5.29 -1.26 -4.71
C THR A 185 -5.11 -1.78 -3.29
N LEU A 186 -4.26 -1.13 -2.49
CA LEU A 186 -4.08 -1.39 -1.07
C LEU A 186 -3.79 -0.09 -0.33
N GLY A 187 -4.42 0.08 0.83
CA GLY A 187 -4.23 1.24 1.70
C GLY A 187 -4.29 0.87 3.18
N LEU A 188 -3.65 1.68 4.01
CA LEU A 188 -3.82 1.66 5.46
C LEU A 188 -4.30 3.04 5.85
N THR A 189 -5.46 3.16 6.50
CA THR A 189 -5.96 4.47 6.92
C THR A 189 -6.40 4.46 8.37
N LYS A 190 -6.33 5.63 9.00
CA LYS A 190 -6.82 5.86 10.36
C LYS A 190 -8.17 6.56 10.27
N PRO A 191 -9.26 5.97 10.78
CA PRO A 191 -10.52 6.67 10.95
C PRO A 191 -10.34 7.93 11.81
N ARG A 192 -11.03 9.01 11.45
CA ARG A 192 -10.97 10.30 12.18
C ARG A 192 -11.55 10.19 13.58
N PHE A 193 -12.62 9.43 13.72
CA PHE A 193 -13.32 9.21 14.98
C PHE A 193 -13.26 7.72 15.33
N ARG A 194 -13.29 7.42 16.64
CA ARG A 194 -13.60 6.06 17.13
C ARG A 194 -15.07 5.67 16.92
N CYS A 195 -15.88 6.60 16.41
CA CYS A 195 -17.27 6.37 16.08
C CYS A 195 -17.34 5.65 14.74
N PHE A 196 -17.15 4.35 14.80
CA PHE A 196 -17.52 3.44 13.72
C PHE A 196 -18.41 2.35 14.30
N TYR A 197 -19.29 1.79 13.47
CA TYR A 197 -20.26 0.79 13.88
C TYR A 197 -20.05 -0.45 13.02
N PHE A 198 -19.69 -1.57 13.67
CA PHE A 198 -19.67 -2.87 13.03
C PHE A 198 -21.07 -3.49 13.09
N TYR A 199 -21.60 -3.89 11.94
CA TYR A 199 -22.89 -4.56 11.81
C TYR A 199 -22.91 -5.37 10.52
N ASP A 200 -23.54 -6.55 10.51
CA ASP A 200 -23.79 -7.34 9.30
C ASP A 200 -22.56 -7.48 8.36
N SER A 201 -21.37 -7.75 8.91
CA SER A 201 -20.08 -7.80 8.17
C SER A 201 -19.73 -6.49 7.44
N ARG A 202 -20.15 -5.35 7.98
CA ARG A 202 -19.87 -4.00 7.49
C ARG A 202 -19.38 -3.11 8.63
N CYS A 203 -18.77 -1.99 8.25
CA CYS A 203 -18.32 -0.95 9.16
C CYS A 203 -18.63 0.42 8.58
N GLN A 204 -19.44 1.19 9.29
CA GLN A 204 -19.60 2.63 9.01
C GLN A 204 -18.50 3.41 9.71
N PHE A 205 -17.73 4.27 9.02
CA PHE A 205 -16.69 5.10 9.64
C PHE A 205 -16.48 6.43 8.90
N PHE A 206 -15.75 7.36 9.52
CA PHE A 206 -15.33 8.62 8.87
C PHE A 206 -13.81 8.65 8.73
N CYS A 207 -13.30 8.99 7.54
CA CYS A 207 -11.87 9.19 7.34
C CYS A 207 -11.43 10.62 7.73
N ASP A 208 -10.14 10.91 7.61
CA ASP A 208 -9.53 12.20 7.99
C ASP A 208 -9.81 13.35 7.00
N GLN A 209 -10.52 13.09 5.90
CA GLN A 209 -10.91 14.13 4.95
C GLN A 209 -11.97 15.07 5.50
N ARG A 210 -11.78 16.37 5.27
CA ARG A 210 -12.70 17.42 5.76
C ARG A 210 -14.11 17.29 5.19
N VAL A 211 -14.23 16.80 3.96
CA VAL A 211 -15.49 16.63 3.23
C VAL A 211 -16.07 15.22 3.35
N CYS A 212 -15.50 14.37 4.23
CA CYS A 212 -16.00 13.02 4.42
C CYS A 212 -17.41 13.06 5.05
N VAL A 213 -18.37 12.47 4.35
CA VAL A 213 -19.77 12.30 4.81
C VAL A 213 -20.02 10.93 5.44
N GLY A 214 -18.96 10.15 5.66
CA GLY A 214 -19.02 8.77 6.12
C GLY A 214 -18.76 7.78 4.98
N HIS A 215 -18.20 6.64 5.36
CA HIS A 215 -18.01 5.46 4.54
C HIS A 215 -18.79 4.31 5.18
N ASP A 216 -19.33 3.44 4.37
CA ASP A 216 -19.93 2.18 4.80
C ASP A 216 -19.37 1.09 3.90
N MET A 217 -18.52 0.23 4.46
CA MET A 217 -17.71 -0.75 3.73
C MET A 217 -17.91 -2.14 4.30
N GLU A 218 -17.84 -3.14 3.44
CA GLU A 218 -17.75 -4.55 3.87
C GLU A 218 -16.46 -4.78 4.64
N VAL A 219 -16.53 -5.66 5.63
CA VAL A 219 -15.44 -6.09 6.50
C VAL A 219 -15.25 -7.58 6.29
N GLU A 220 -14.05 -7.96 5.85
CA GLU A 220 -13.70 -9.36 5.65
C GLU A 220 -13.25 -10.04 6.97
N GLU A 221 -12.70 -9.26 7.91
CA GLU A 221 -12.35 -9.74 9.25
C GLU A 221 -13.61 -9.79 10.14
N GLU A 222 -14.34 -10.91 10.10
CA GLU A 222 -15.63 -11.11 10.80
C GLU A 222 -15.54 -10.88 12.33
N ASP A 223 -14.41 -11.22 12.96
CA ASP A 223 -14.19 -11.16 14.42
C ASP A 223 -13.27 -10.00 14.86
N ALA A 224 -13.35 -8.84 14.20
CA ALA A 224 -12.50 -7.69 14.52
C ALA A 224 -12.71 -7.18 15.96
N GLU A 225 -11.84 -7.58 16.90
CA GLU A 225 -11.87 -7.10 18.28
C GLU A 225 -11.19 -5.73 18.44
N ILE A 226 -11.86 -4.81 19.13
CA ILE A 226 -11.39 -3.43 19.30
C ILE A 226 -11.01 -3.19 20.75
N ILE A 227 -9.77 -3.59 21.05
CA ILE A 227 -9.20 -3.53 22.40
C ILE A 227 -8.48 -2.17 22.62
N GLY A 228 -8.15 -1.50 21.52
CA GLY A 228 -7.27 -0.34 21.47
C GLY A 228 -7.96 1.02 21.39
N ASP A 229 -7.16 2.05 21.67
CA ASP A 229 -7.54 3.46 21.61
C ASP A 229 -7.33 4.09 20.22
N ARG A 230 -6.51 3.44 19.38
CA ARG A 230 -6.26 3.84 18.00
C ARG A 230 -6.57 2.66 17.09
N VAL A 231 -7.40 2.91 16.09
CA VAL A 231 -7.83 1.91 15.13
C VAL A 231 -7.35 2.32 13.75
N TYR A 232 -6.91 1.33 12.97
CA TYR A 232 -6.47 1.47 11.59
C TYR A 232 -7.14 0.40 10.75
N PHE A 233 -7.50 0.75 9.53
CA PHE A 233 -8.09 -0.17 8.57
C PHE A 233 -7.11 -0.43 7.43
N ILE A 234 -6.80 -1.70 7.22
CA ILE A 234 -6.21 -2.17 5.97
C ILE A 234 -7.37 -2.28 4.98
N LEU A 235 -7.31 -1.48 3.92
CA LEU A 235 -8.30 -1.44 2.86
C LEU A 235 -7.73 -2.08 1.61
N GLU A 236 -8.50 -2.95 0.98
CA GLU A 236 -8.17 -3.51 -0.33
C GLU A 236 -9.25 -3.10 -1.34
N ALA A 237 -8.82 -2.81 -2.57
CA ALA A 237 -9.76 -2.55 -3.64
C ALA A 237 -10.34 -3.88 -4.12
N ILE A 238 -11.68 -3.96 -4.23
CA ILE A 238 -12.37 -5.18 -4.63
C ILE A 238 -11.92 -5.58 -6.04
N LYS A 239 -11.45 -6.83 -6.18
CA LYS A 239 -11.12 -7.42 -7.47
C LYS A 239 -12.41 -7.68 -8.25
N ARG A 240 -12.65 -6.94 -9.34
CA ARG A 240 -13.72 -7.28 -10.29
C ARG A 240 -13.20 -8.30 -11.31
N ALA A 241 -14.10 -9.13 -11.83
CA ALA A 241 -13.80 -10.33 -12.60
C ALA A 241 -12.79 -10.15 -13.75
N LYS A 242 -12.06 -11.23 -14.06
CA LYS A 242 -10.96 -11.32 -15.04
C LYS A 242 -11.28 -10.55 -16.34
N ARG A 243 -10.59 -9.42 -16.51
CA ARG A 243 -10.36 -8.58 -17.72
C ARG A 243 -10.73 -7.10 -17.56
N GLU A 244 -11.51 -6.72 -16.55
CA GLU A 244 -11.70 -5.31 -16.21
C GLU A 244 -10.84 -4.98 -14.99
N PHE A 245 -9.65 -4.44 -15.22
CA PHE A 245 -8.87 -3.93 -14.10
C PHE A 245 -9.48 -2.62 -13.58
N ILE A 246 -9.18 -2.29 -12.33
CA ILE A 246 -9.66 -1.11 -11.59
C ILE A 246 -9.41 0.23 -12.33
N TRP A 247 -8.46 0.26 -13.28
CA TRP A 247 -8.13 1.42 -14.12
C TRP A 247 -9.17 1.71 -15.23
N GLU A 248 -10.06 0.78 -15.55
CA GLU A 248 -10.98 0.87 -16.70
C GLU A 248 -12.39 1.38 -16.35
N LYS A 249 -12.67 1.71 -15.07
CA LYS A 249 -14.00 2.17 -14.61
C LYS A 249 -13.97 3.48 -13.76
N PRO A 250 -15.10 4.19 -13.66
CA PRO A 250 -15.21 5.50 -12.99
C PRO A 250 -15.18 5.48 -11.45
N GLY A 251 -15.01 4.33 -10.79
CA GLY A 251 -14.90 4.25 -9.33
C GLY A 251 -14.28 2.93 -8.85
N VAL A 252 -13.46 3.01 -7.80
CA VAL A 252 -12.84 1.86 -7.12
C VAL A 252 -13.68 1.55 -5.88
N GLU A 253 -14.20 0.33 -5.78
CA GLU A 253 -14.82 -0.14 -4.54
C GLU A 253 -13.74 -0.68 -3.60
N TRP A 254 -13.88 -0.37 -2.32
CA TRP A 254 -12.95 -0.74 -1.27
C TRP A 254 -13.66 -1.53 -0.19
N HIS A 255 -12.98 -2.51 0.38
CA HIS A 255 -13.43 -3.23 1.57
C HIS A 255 -12.36 -3.18 2.66
N ILE A 256 -12.78 -3.36 3.91
CA ILE A 256 -11.89 -3.50 5.06
C ILE A 256 -11.41 -4.93 5.09
N LYS A 257 -10.16 -5.13 4.66
CA LYS A 257 -9.49 -6.43 4.68
C LYS A 257 -9.11 -6.81 6.11
N SER A 258 -8.72 -5.82 6.91
CA SER A 258 -8.35 -6.06 8.31
C SER A 258 -8.41 -4.80 9.18
N VAL A 259 -8.67 -5.02 10.48
CA VAL A 259 -8.72 -4.02 11.53
C VAL A 259 -7.53 -4.19 12.47
N ILE A 260 -6.75 -3.12 12.64
CA ILE A 260 -5.66 -3.05 13.61
C ILE A 260 -6.06 -2.09 14.73
N ALA A 261 -6.37 -2.62 15.91
CA ALA A 261 -6.64 -1.84 17.11
C ALA A 261 -5.45 -1.88 18.07
N LEU A 262 -4.87 -0.72 18.36
CA LEU A 262 -3.70 -0.54 19.25
C LEU A 262 -3.99 0.46 20.35
N THR A 263 -3.49 0.18 21.55
CA THR A 263 -3.54 1.14 22.67
C THR A 263 -2.50 2.24 22.46
N ASP A 264 -2.89 3.50 22.71
CA ASP A 264 -1.95 4.62 22.72
C ASP A 264 -1.37 4.81 24.12
N PRO A 265 -0.10 4.47 24.38
CA PRO A 265 0.49 4.59 25.70
C PRO A 265 0.64 6.05 26.16
N GLY A 266 0.57 7.03 25.25
CA GLY A 266 0.57 8.45 25.61
C GLY A 266 -0.78 8.97 26.08
N GLN A 267 -1.86 8.23 25.82
CA GLN A 267 -3.21 8.62 26.21
C GLN A 267 -3.47 8.15 27.65
N ARG A 268 -3.63 9.11 28.57
CA ARG A 268 -4.13 8.81 29.91
C ARG A 268 -5.62 8.52 29.82
N ARG A 269 -6.01 7.28 30.11
CA ARG A 269 -7.43 6.96 30.33
C ARG A 269 -7.85 7.66 31.62
N LEU A 270 -8.93 8.44 31.56
CA LEU A 270 -9.70 8.71 32.76
C LEU A 270 -10.31 7.35 33.11
N LEU A 271 -9.68 6.62 34.03
CA LEU A 271 -10.32 5.45 34.62
C LEU A 271 -11.63 5.95 35.22
N ASN A 272 -12.74 5.33 34.82
CA ASN A 272 -14.03 5.59 35.46
C ASN A 272 -13.84 5.33 36.96
N LEU A 273 -14.03 6.39 37.76
CA LEU A 273 -14.19 6.30 39.21
C LEU A 273 -15.47 5.52 39.53
#